data_AF-A0A349D2W3-F1
#
_entry.id   AF-A0A349D2W3-F1
#
_cell.length_a   1.000
_cell.length_b   1.000
_cell.length_c   1.000
_cell.angle_alpha   90.00
_cell.angle_beta   90.00
_cell.angle_gamma   90.00
#
_symmetry.space_group_name_H-M   'P 1'
#
loop_
_entity.id
_entity.type
_entity.pdbx_description
1 polymer ?
#
loop_
_entity_poly.entity_id
_entity_poly.type
_entity_poly.pdbx_seq_one_letter_code
_entity_poly.pdbx_strand_id
1 'polypeptide(L)'
;MIARTALTGSLLFTLLGLIPSVHAASTPAPGADACRAVVDAALFHEERIYRTVLFGRPKAKDAAIGEVWFDRNSIAWYKVKSTTWQNLSADTWTTQENDAMDSNAEQDLVSATSFPRRGIFATKGVLTSRLIPALTVSFRALQCRTEQVCRLAQKSTGVPSDKTPQEVTISVPGCIPVPSKTFAPCQMANKQEVRQEIDVYTYCTSAAREMLQQEEETLKMLVEYDASYRSLLQFAGVFDEFLEEFRWTLAGNIRSAAQIIGWLQRIPCFLSSCEELPVNFDTNLPGPRDEDPVSSSSAASSAASSAASSSHS
;
A
#
# COMPACT_ATOMS: atom_id res chain seq x y z
N MET A 1 -71.29 -47.35 -14.49
CA MET A 1 -70.76 -48.14 -15.63
C MET A 1 -69.90 -47.22 -16.48
N ILE A 2 -68.72 -47.71 -16.82
CA ILE A 2 -67.52 -46.98 -17.25
C ILE A 2 -67.66 -46.46 -18.68
N ALA A 3 -67.45 -45.15 -18.89
CA ALA A 3 -67.31 -44.56 -20.21
C ALA A 3 -65.81 -44.35 -20.52
N ARG A 4 -65.35 -45.05 -21.56
CA ARG A 4 -64.05 -44.88 -22.19
C ARG A 4 -64.08 -43.69 -23.15
N THR A 5 -63.14 -42.77 -23.03
CA THR A 5 -62.65 -41.96 -24.16
C THR A 5 -61.14 -41.87 -24.08
N ALA A 6 -60.49 -42.22 -25.19
CA ALA A 6 -59.07 -42.42 -25.32
C ALA A 6 -58.36 -41.17 -25.86
N LEU A 7 -57.32 -40.77 -25.12
CA LEU A 7 -55.98 -40.39 -25.59
C LEU A 7 -55.86 -39.60 -26.91
N THR A 8 -55.79 -38.28 -26.78
CA THR A 8 -54.89 -37.44 -27.59
C THR A 8 -53.97 -36.72 -26.62
N GLY A 9 -52.73 -37.21 -26.49
CA GLY A 9 -51.72 -36.70 -25.58
C GLY A 9 -51.10 -35.41 -26.09
N SER A 10 -51.35 -34.32 -25.37
CA SER A 10 -50.64 -33.05 -25.46
C SER A 10 -49.18 -33.21 -25.03
N LEU A 11 -48.24 -33.00 -25.96
CA LEU A 11 -46.82 -32.81 -25.68
C LEU A 11 -46.48 -31.33 -25.90
N LEU A 12 -46.90 -30.49 -24.95
CA LEU A 12 -46.40 -29.13 -24.77
C LEU A 12 -45.65 -29.12 -23.45
N PHE A 13 -44.42 -29.64 -23.46
CA PHE A 13 -43.57 -29.70 -22.27
C PHE A 13 -43.01 -28.29 -22.01
N THR A 14 -43.52 -27.69 -20.95
CA THR A 14 -43.10 -26.45 -20.30
C THR A 14 -41.59 -26.43 -20.06
N LEU A 15 -40.89 -25.60 -20.85
CA LEU A 15 -39.46 -25.28 -20.70
C LEU A 15 -39.31 -23.89 -20.08
N LEU A 16 -39.79 -23.74 -18.83
CA LEU A 16 -39.59 -22.53 -18.02
C LEU A 16 -39.33 -22.95 -16.58
N GLY A 17 -38.14 -22.64 -16.05
CA GLY A 17 -37.89 -22.64 -14.62
C GLY A 17 -36.66 -23.41 -14.13
N LEU A 18 -35.49 -23.19 -14.74
CA LEU A 18 -34.20 -23.43 -14.07
C LEU A 18 -33.37 -22.16 -14.22
N ILE A 19 -33.76 -21.13 -13.46
CA ILE A 19 -32.87 -20.01 -13.16
C ILE A 19 -31.90 -20.54 -12.10
N PRO A 20 -30.59 -20.65 -12.38
CA PRO A 20 -29.64 -21.01 -11.35
C PRO A 20 -29.61 -19.87 -10.34
N SER A 21 -30.08 -20.16 -9.12
CA SER A 21 -29.92 -19.26 -7.97
C SER A 21 -28.44 -18.98 -7.77
N VAL A 22 -28.04 -17.76 -8.09
CA VAL A 22 -26.73 -17.20 -7.77
C VAL A 22 -26.58 -17.30 -6.26
N HIS A 23 -25.79 -18.27 -5.78
CA HIS A 23 -25.42 -18.33 -4.38
C HIS A 23 -24.44 -17.18 -4.14
N ALA A 24 -24.92 -16.09 -3.54
CA ALA A 24 -24.06 -15.12 -2.90
C ALA A 24 -23.14 -15.87 -1.93
N ALA A 25 -21.83 -15.66 -2.02
CA ALA A 25 -20.88 -16.17 -1.05
C ALA A 25 -21.38 -15.81 0.36
N SER A 26 -21.74 -16.82 1.16
CA SER A 26 -22.23 -16.60 2.51
C SER A 26 -21.12 -15.96 3.32
N THR A 27 -21.35 -14.75 3.83
CA THR A 27 -20.47 -14.10 4.80
C THR A 27 -20.22 -15.10 5.93
N PRO A 28 -18.96 -15.45 6.26
CA PRO A 28 -18.69 -16.41 7.32
C PRO A 28 -19.34 -15.93 8.61
N ALA A 29 -19.94 -16.88 9.34
CA ALA A 29 -20.63 -16.58 10.59
C ALA A 29 -19.68 -15.85 11.57
N PRO A 30 -20.16 -14.82 12.30
CA PRO A 30 -19.31 -14.07 13.22
C PRO A 30 -18.65 -14.94 14.29
N GLY A 31 -17.35 -14.75 14.50
CA GLY A 31 -16.53 -15.53 15.42
C GLY A 31 -15.06 -15.10 15.39
N ALA A 32 -14.29 -15.55 16.38
CA ALA A 32 -12.88 -15.15 16.55
C ALA A 32 -12.03 -15.43 15.30
N ASP A 33 -12.11 -16.61 14.71
CA ASP A 33 -11.30 -16.96 13.53
C ASP A 33 -11.70 -16.17 12.28
N ALA A 34 -13.00 -15.98 12.05
CA ALA A 34 -13.49 -15.15 10.94
C ALA A 34 -13.09 -13.69 11.13
N CYS A 35 -13.06 -13.21 12.38
CA CYS A 35 -12.57 -11.87 12.71
C CYS A 35 -11.07 -11.74 12.47
N ARG A 36 -10.26 -12.72 12.89
CA ARG A 36 -8.80 -12.76 12.63
C ARG A 36 -8.51 -12.68 11.14
N ALA A 37 -9.19 -13.47 10.32
CA ALA A 37 -9.00 -13.44 8.86
C ALA A 37 -9.30 -12.07 8.24
N VAL A 38 -10.33 -11.36 8.72
CA VAL A 38 -10.63 -9.99 8.26
C VAL A 38 -9.60 -8.98 8.76
N VAL A 39 -9.13 -9.14 9.99
CA VAL A 39 -8.05 -8.32 10.55
C VAL A 39 -6.76 -8.50 9.72
N ASP A 40 -6.37 -9.72 9.41
CA ASP A 40 -5.21 -10.01 8.58
C ASP A 40 -5.36 -9.37 7.20
N ALA A 41 -6.51 -9.54 6.55
CA ALA A 41 -6.79 -8.92 5.26
C ALA A 41 -6.67 -7.39 5.31
N ALA A 42 -7.16 -6.76 6.37
CA ALA A 42 -7.04 -5.32 6.59
C ALA A 42 -5.60 -4.88 6.87
N LEU A 43 -4.82 -5.64 7.65
CA LEU A 43 -3.40 -5.35 7.88
C LEU A 43 -2.58 -5.46 6.59
N PHE A 44 -2.80 -6.52 5.80
CA PHE A 44 -2.17 -6.68 4.49
C PHE A 44 -2.55 -5.57 3.51
N HIS A 45 -3.79 -5.08 3.55
CA HIS A 45 -4.21 -3.89 2.80
C HIS A 45 -3.37 -2.68 3.16
N GLU A 46 -3.18 -2.41 4.45
CA GLU A 46 -2.38 -1.28 4.92
C GLU A 46 -0.89 -1.40 4.56
N GLU A 47 -0.34 -2.61 4.61
CA GLU A 47 1.03 -2.92 4.15
C GLU A 47 1.19 -2.62 2.65
N ARG A 48 0.24 -3.04 1.80
CA ARG A 48 0.27 -2.76 0.36
C ARG A 48 0.17 -1.27 0.06
N ILE A 49 -0.69 -0.54 0.77
CA ILE A 49 -0.78 0.91 0.65
C ILE A 49 0.56 1.56 1.03
N TYR A 50 1.18 1.13 2.13
CA TYR A 50 2.50 1.62 2.53
C TYR A 50 3.57 1.36 1.47
N ARG A 51 3.67 0.14 0.94
CA ARG A 51 4.61 -0.19 -0.14
C ARG A 51 4.36 0.61 -1.41
N THR A 52 3.10 0.93 -1.72
CA THR A 52 2.75 1.83 -2.82
C THR A 52 3.25 3.26 -2.58
N VAL A 53 3.35 3.73 -1.33
CA VAL A 53 4.00 5.01 -1.01
C VAL A 53 5.51 4.95 -1.25
N LEU A 54 6.15 3.84 -0.87
CA LEU A 54 7.58 3.66 -1.01
C LEU A 54 8.03 3.55 -2.48
N PHE A 55 7.43 2.62 -3.23
CA PHE A 55 7.85 2.26 -4.58
C PHE A 55 7.06 2.99 -5.68
N GLY A 56 5.88 3.51 -5.34
CA GLY A 56 4.97 4.13 -6.30
C GLY A 56 4.10 3.11 -7.00
N ARG A 57 3.22 3.63 -7.87
CA ARG A 57 2.38 2.83 -8.75
C ARG A 57 2.23 3.54 -10.10
N PRO A 58 2.74 2.95 -11.20
CA PRO A 58 2.55 3.48 -12.55
C PRO A 58 1.09 3.29 -13.00
N LYS A 59 0.73 3.80 -14.18
CA LYS A 59 -0.58 3.50 -14.78
C LYS A 59 -0.65 2.03 -15.20
N ALA A 60 -1.85 1.44 -15.19
CA ALA A 60 -2.07 0.04 -15.57
C ALA A 60 -1.48 -0.31 -16.94
N LYS A 61 -1.53 0.61 -17.89
CA LYS A 61 -0.94 0.42 -19.23
C LYS A 61 0.57 0.20 -19.20
N ASP A 62 1.29 0.82 -18.26
CA ASP A 62 2.75 0.84 -18.19
C ASP A 62 3.31 -0.29 -17.30
N ALA A 63 2.44 -1.01 -16.59
CA ALA A 63 2.79 -2.20 -15.81
C ALA A 63 3.34 -3.35 -16.69
N ALA A 64 4.31 -4.11 -16.19
CA ALA A 64 4.83 -5.28 -16.88
C ALA A 64 3.82 -6.46 -16.88
N ILE A 65 3.91 -7.33 -17.91
CA ILE A 65 3.15 -8.58 -17.93
C ILE A 65 3.64 -9.46 -16.76
N GLY A 66 2.71 -10.01 -15.99
CA GLY A 66 2.99 -10.77 -14.77
C GLY A 66 2.92 -9.95 -13.49
N GLU A 67 2.77 -8.62 -13.56
CA GLU A 67 2.53 -7.82 -12.34
C GLU A 67 1.20 -8.17 -11.69
N VAL A 68 1.17 -8.16 -10.36
CA VAL A 68 -0.02 -8.45 -9.54
C VAL A 68 -0.41 -7.22 -8.75
N TRP A 69 -1.62 -6.73 -8.98
CA TRP A 69 -2.19 -5.56 -8.32
C TRP A 69 -3.48 -5.92 -7.59
N PHE A 70 -3.83 -5.09 -6.61
CA PHE A 70 -5.05 -5.24 -5.82
C PHE A 70 -6.04 -4.13 -6.15
N ASP A 71 -7.32 -4.49 -6.17
CA ASP A 71 -8.41 -3.54 -6.29
C ASP A 71 -8.93 -3.05 -4.93
N ARG A 72 -9.93 -2.17 -4.92
CA ARG A 72 -10.55 -1.63 -3.68
C ARG A 72 -11.19 -2.69 -2.78
N ASN A 73 -11.49 -3.87 -3.32
CA ASN A 73 -12.06 -4.99 -2.57
C ASN A 73 -10.98 -6.00 -2.16
N SER A 74 -9.70 -5.63 -2.30
CA SER A 74 -8.54 -6.48 -2.03
C SER A 74 -8.50 -7.76 -2.89
N ILE A 75 -9.12 -7.75 -4.07
CA ILE A 75 -9.01 -8.85 -5.03
C ILE A 75 -7.69 -8.69 -5.78
N ALA A 76 -6.92 -9.78 -5.85
CA ALA A 76 -5.69 -9.83 -6.62
C ALA A 76 -5.98 -10.00 -8.12
N TRP A 77 -5.33 -9.18 -8.93
CA TRP A 77 -5.40 -9.16 -10.39
C TRP A 77 -4.00 -9.26 -10.95
N TYR A 78 -3.77 -10.19 -11.88
CA TYR A 78 -2.50 -10.32 -12.57
C TYR A 78 -2.59 -9.86 -14.02
N LYS A 79 -1.56 -9.16 -14.50
CA LYS A 79 -1.50 -8.66 -15.87
C LYS A 79 -1.13 -9.80 -16.81
N VAL A 80 -2.07 -10.21 -17.66
CA VAL A 80 -1.87 -11.33 -18.61
C VAL A 80 -1.38 -10.83 -19.97
N LYS A 81 -1.87 -9.65 -20.37
CA LYS A 81 -1.56 -9.01 -21.66
C LYS A 81 -1.37 -7.51 -21.45
N SER A 82 -0.94 -6.80 -22.49
CA SER A 82 -0.73 -5.35 -22.46
C SER A 82 -1.95 -4.55 -21.96
N THR A 83 -3.17 -5.03 -22.24
CA THR A 83 -4.43 -4.37 -21.87
C THR A 83 -5.32 -5.16 -20.93
N THR A 84 -4.98 -6.42 -20.63
CA THR A 84 -5.88 -7.34 -19.95
C THR A 84 -5.32 -7.82 -18.63
N TRP A 85 -6.13 -7.65 -17.60
CA TRP A 85 -5.91 -8.15 -16.24
C TRP A 85 -6.89 -9.25 -15.96
N GLN A 86 -6.45 -10.28 -15.25
CA GLN A 86 -7.28 -11.41 -14.86
C GLN A 86 -7.24 -11.54 -13.35
N ASN A 87 -8.39 -11.78 -12.73
CA ASN A 87 -8.44 -11.97 -11.29
C ASN A 87 -7.87 -13.34 -10.90
N LEU A 88 -7.35 -13.43 -9.69
CA LEU A 88 -6.82 -14.66 -9.08
C LEU A 88 -7.81 -15.27 -8.06
N SER A 89 -9.05 -14.78 -8.03
CA SER A 89 -10.06 -15.29 -7.10
C SER A 89 -10.50 -16.70 -7.52
N ALA A 90 -10.53 -17.63 -6.57
CA ALA A 90 -10.80 -19.05 -6.81
C ALA A 90 -12.17 -19.33 -7.45
N ASP A 91 -13.13 -18.43 -7.26
CA ASP A 91 -14.55 -18.70 -7.57
C ASP A 91 -14.99 -18.14 -8.92
N THR A 92 -14.28 -17.18 -9.50
CA THR A 92 -14.64 -16.56 -10.78
C THR A 92 -13.40 -16.10 -11.54
N TRP A 93 -13.27 -16.47 -12.81
CA TRP A 93 -12.21 -15.99 -13.70
C TRP A 93 -12.76 -14.85 -14.55
N THR A 94 -12.61 -13.63 -14.06
CA THR A 94 -13.03 -12.40 -14.76
C THR A 94 -11.83 -11.61 -15.22
N THR A 95 -12.03 -10.82 -16.28
CA THR A 95 -11.00 -9.96 -16.83
C THR A 95 -11.43 -8.51 -16.78
N GLN A 96 -10.46 -7.61 -16.59
CA GLN A 96 -10.69 -6.17 -16.70
C GLN A 96 -9.58 -5.47 -17.51
N GLU A 97 -9.92 -4.30 -18.03
CA GLU A 97 -9.00 -3.48 -18.84
C GLU A 97 -8.18 -2.51 -17.98
N ASN A 98 -7.15 -1.91 -18.57
CA ASN A 98 -6.25 -0.97 -17.87
C ASN A 98 -6.98 0.21 -17.22
N ASP A 99 -7.93 0.84 -17.91
CA ASP A 99 -8.66 1.99 -17.36
C ASP A 99 -9.56 1.59 -16.18
N ALA A 100 -10.07 0.36 -16.21
CA ALA A 100 -10.83 -0.22 -15.10
C ALA A 100 -9.91 -0.50 -13.90
N MET A 101 -8.71 -1.05 -14.14
CA MET A 101 -7.69 -1.28 -13.11
C MET A 101 -7.25 0.01 -12.41
N ASP A 102 -7.05 1.09 -13.16
CA ASP A 102 -6.67 2.39 -12.61
C ASP A 102 -7.83 3.00 -11.79
N SER A 103 -9.08 2.85 -12.26
CA SER A 103 -10.27 3.35 -11.56
C SER A 103 -10.59 2.57 -10.28
N ASN A 104 -10.39 1.25 -10.31
CA ASN A 104 -10.66 0.32 -9.22
C ASN A 104 -9.42 0.07 -8.34
N ALA A 105 -8.36 0.83 -8.52
CA ALA A 105 -7.15 0.70 -7.74
C ALA A 105 -7.43 0.84 -6.23
N GLU A 106 -6.74 0.04 -5.43
CA GLU A 106 -6.70 0.13 -3.97
C GLU A 106 -6.37 1.55 -3.50
N GLN A 107 -7.10 2.05 -2.50
CA GLN A 107 -7.00 3.43 -2.01
C GLN A 107 -6.75 3.47 -0.51
N ASP A 108 -6.03 4.51 -0.09
CA ASP A 108 -5.92 4.90 1.31
C ASP A 108 -7.27 5.47 1.80
N LEU A 109 -7.67 5.11 3.01
CA LEU A 109 -8.87 5.58 3.69
C LEU A 109 -8.88 7.10 3.92
N VAL A 110 -7.70 7.72 4.07
CA VAL A 110 -7.54 9.14 4.38
C VAL A 110 -7.39 10.00 3.12
N SER A 111 -6.87 9.42 2.04
CA SER A 111 -6.59 10.15 0.80
C SER A 111 -6.85 9.28 -0.42
N ALA A 112 -7.84 9.68 -1.22
CA ALA A 112 -8.07 9.07 -2.52
C ALA A 112 -6.79 9.21 -3.35
N THR A 113 -6.13 8.08 -3.57
CA THR A 113 -4.84 8.04 -4.24
C THR A 113 -5.08 8.24 -5.72
N SER A 114 -4.55 9.32 -6.30
CA SER A 114 -4.57 9.53 -7.75
C SER A 114 -3.40 8.80 -8.41
N PHE A 115 -3.68 8.10 -9.51
CA PHE A 115 -2.67 7.39 -10.29
C PHE A 115 -2.31 8.19 -11.56
N PRO A 116 -1.04 8.20 -11.98
CA PRO A 116 0.10 7.48 -11.39
C PRO A 116 0.63 8.14 -10.11
N ARG A 117 1.11 7.32 -9.17
CA ARG A 117 1.77 7.78 -7.94
C ARG A 117 3.27 7.54 -8.02
N ARG A 118 4.07 8.60 -7.87
CA ARG A 118 5.51 8.46 -7.73
C ARG A 118 5.85 8.01 -6.30
N GLY A 119 6.65 6.96 -6.18
CA GLY A 119 7.15 6.49 -4.88
C GLY A 119 8.26 7.37 -4.33
N ILE A 120 8.52 7.27 -3.03
CA ILE A 120 9.68 7.91 -2.38
C ILE A 120 10.98 7.47 -3.07
N PHE A 121 11.12 6.16 -3.31
CA PHE A 121 12.26 5.54 -3.99
C PHE A 121 12.22 5.66 -5.51
N ALA A 122 11.36 6.51 -6.07
CA ALA A 122 11.45 6.91 -7.47
C ALA A 122 12.14 8.28 -7.62
N THR A 123 12.54 8.92 -6.51
CA THR A 123 13.28 10.19 -6.52
C THR A 123 14.74 9.92 -6.85
N LYS A 124 15.17 10.26 -8.06
CA LYS A 124 16.53 10.05 -8.55
C LYS A 124 17.49 11.12 -8.05
N GLY A 125 18.77 10.77 -7.91
CA GLY A 125 19.85 11.73 -7.61
C GLY A 125 19.82 12.38 -6.21
N VAL A 126 19.08 11.81 -5.25
CA VAL A 126 18.99 12.36 -3.88
C VAL A 126 19.78 11.53 -2.89
N LEU A 127 20.41 12.21 -1.93
CA LEU A 127 21.09 11.57 -0.81
C LEU A 127 20.08 10.82 0.08
N THR A 128 20.50 9.70 0.65
CA THR A 128 19.69 8.85 1.54
C THR A 128 19.18 9.66 2.72
N SER A 129 20.03 10.55 3.25
CA SER A 129 19.70 11.48 4.34
C SER A 129 18.52 12.40 4.03
N ARG A 130 18.31 12.76 2.76
CA ARG A 130 17.15 13.55 2.32
C ARG A 130 15.88 12.72 2.21
N LEU A 131 16.00 11.40 2.04
CA LEU A 131 14.86 10.47 2.00
C LEU A 131 14.37 10.09 3.41
N ILE A 132 15.26 10.07 4.42
CA ILE A 132 14.93 9.66 5.81
C ILE A 132 13.67 10.36 6.36
N PRO A 133 13.47 11.68 6.24
CA PRO A 133 12.26 12.32 6.75
C PRO A 133 10.98 11.80 6.10
N ALA A 134 10.98 11.63 4.77
CA ALA A 134 9.82 11.11 4.04
C ALA A 134 9.52 9.65 4.41
N LEU A 135 10.57 8.83 4.53
CA LEU A 135 10.46 7.44 4.97
C LEU A 135 9.89 7.35 6.40
N THR A 136 10.41 8.18 7.31
CA THR A 136 9.94 8.23 8.72
C THR A 136 8.47 8.63 8.81
N VAL A 137 8.04 9.65 8.06
CA VAL A 137 6.63 10.08 8.03
C VAL A 137 5.74 8.98 7.44
N SER A 138 6.17 8.32 6.37
CA SER A 138 5.41 7.22 5.75
C SER A 138 5.26 6.02 6.70
N PHE A 139 6.30 5.69 7.47
CA PHE A 139 6.26 4.61 8.45
C PHE A 139 5.36 4.96 9.64
N ARG A 140 5.41 6.22 10.14
CA ARG A 140 4.46 6.70 11.15
C ARG A 140 3.01 6.62 10.67
N ALA A 141 2.76 6.92 9.40
CA ALA A 141 1.43 6.77 8.83
C ALA A 141 0.97 5.30 8.83
N LEU A 142 1.84 4.34 8.50
CA LEU A 142 1.54 2.91 8.62
C LEU A 142 1.25 2.49 10.07
N GLN A 143 2.05 2.96 11.04
CA GLN A 143 1.80 2.72 12.48
C GLN A 143 0.42 3.24 12.90
N CYS A 144 0.03 4.42 12.44
CA CYS A 144 -1.30 4.97 12.71
C CYS A 144 -2.42 4.12 12.10
N ARG A 145 -2.30 3.72 10.83
CA ARG A 145 -3.36 2.96 10.14
C ARG A 145 -3.52 1.54 10.69
N THR A 146 -2.41 0.89 11.04
CA THR A 146 -2.45 -0.44 11.68
C THR A 146 -3.09 -0.41 13.08
N GLU A 147 -2.77 0.59 13.90
CA GLU A 147 -3.45 0.78 15.20
C GLU A 147 -4.94 1.09 15.00
N GLN A 148 -5.31 1.86 13.98
CA GLN A 148 -6.72 2.11 13.64
C GLN A 148 -7.46 0.81 13.28
N VAL A 149 -6.85 -0.09 12.51
CA VAL A 149 -7.41 -1.41 12.20
C VAL A 149 -7.66 -2.20 13.50
N CYS A 150 -6.69 -2.24 14.42
CA CYS A 150 -6.86 -2.96 15.68
C CYS A 150 -7.92 -2.35 16.60
N ARG A 151 -8.00 -1.01 16.66
CA ARG A 151 -9.09 -0.32 17.38
C ARG A 151 -10.44 -0.55 16.74
N LEU A 152 -10.51 -0.62 15.41
CA LEU A 152 -11.74 -0.94 14.69
C LEU A 152 -12.19 -2.37 14.99
N ALA A 153 -11.28 -3.35 14.98
CA ALA A 153 -11.56 -4.72 15.38
C ALA A 153 -12.09 -4.78 16.82
N GLN A 154 -11.43 -4.11 17.76
CA GLN A 154 -11.86 -4.01 19.15
C GLN A 154 -13.25 -3.38 19.29
N LYS A 155 -13.56 -2.29 18.58
CA LYS A 155 -14.90 -1.69 18.63
C LYS A 155 -15.97 -2.58 17.98
N SER A 156 -15.57 -3.41 17.01
CA SER A 156 -16.48 -4.31 16.30
C SER A 156 -16.96 -5.46 17.20
N THR A 157 -16.13 -5.95 18.13
CA THR A 157 -16.52 -7.02 19.07
C THR A 157 -17.69 -6.62 19.99
N GLY A 158 -17.74 -5.34 20.38
CA GLY A 158 -18.83 -4.76 21.17
C GLY A 158 -20.16 -4.57 20.41
N VAL A 159 -20.22 -4.88 19.11
CA VAL A 159 -21.45 -4.80 18.31
C VAL A 159 -22.15 -6.17 18.22
N PRO A 160 -23.48 -6.24 18.43
CA PRO A 160 -24.25 -7.47 18.25
C PRO A 160 -24.17 -8.05 16.83
N SER A 161 -24.03 -9.38 16.72
CA SER A 161 -23.87 -10.11 15.45
C SER A 161 -25.04 -9.97 14.46
N ASP A 162 -26.24 -9.64 14.96
CA ASP A 162 -27.45 -9.51 14.14
C ASP A 162 -27.61 -8.11 13.52
N LYS A 163 -26.68 -7.19 13.79
CA LYS A 163 -26.73 -5.83 13.28
C LYS A 163 -25.92 -5.70 11.98
N THR A 164 -26.32 -4.77 11.14
CA THR A 164 -25.50 -4.39 9.98
C THR A 164 -24.23 -3.67 10.45
N PRO A 165 -23.14 -3.67 9.64
CA PRO A 165 -21.95 -2.86 9.89
C PRO A 165 -22.31 -1.41 10.23
N GLN A 166 -21.89 -0.95 11.41
CA GLN A 166 -22.16 0.40 11.90
C GLN A 166 -21.01 1.32 11.54
N GLU A 167 -21.31 2.57 11.22
CA GLU A 167 -20.31 3.60 11.04
C GLU A 167 -19.79 4.07 12.38
N VAL A 168 -18.47 3.98 12.56
CA VAL A 168 -17.78 4.33 13.80
C VAL A 168 -16.54 5.14 13.43
N THR A 169 -16.36 6.27 14.12
CA THR A 169 -15.12 7.04 14.00
C THR A 169 -14.06 6.45 14.93
N ILE A 170 -12.93 6.05 14.36
CA ILE A 170 -11.77 5.56 15.11
C ILE A 170 -10.83 6.73 15.35
N SER A 171 -10.52 6.97 16.61
CA SER A 171 -9.57 8.01 17.04
C SER A 171 -8.43 7.35 17.79
N VAL A 172 -7.22 7.54 17.31
CA VAL A 172 -5.98 7.07 17.91
C VAL A 172 -5.15 8.30 18.26
N PRO A 173 -4.59 8.41 19.48
CA PRO A 173 -3.79 9.56 19.87
C PRO A 173 -2.64 9.82 18.88
N GLY A 174 -2.54 11.06 18.38
CA GLY A 174 -1.51 11.44 17.41
C GLY A 174 -1.80 11.08 15.96
N CYS A 175 -2.94 10.42 15.67
CA CYS A 175 -3.36 10.06 14.32
C CYS A 175 -4.64 10.81 13.92
N ILE A 176 -4.86 10.95 12.61
CA ILE A 176 -6.07 11.57 12.07
C ILE A 176 -7.26 10.62 12.29
N PRO A 177 -8.41 11.07 12.83
CA PRO A 177 -9.57 10.20 13.02
C PRO A 177 -10.17 9.82 11.67
N VAL A 178 -10.50 8.53 11.52
CA VAL A 178 -11.03 7.98 10.26
C VAL A 178 -12.43 7.41 10.50
N PRO A 179 -13.44 7.81 9.71
CA PRO A 179 -14.73 7.14 9.71
C PRO A 179 -14.59 5.77 9.04
N SER A 180 -15.04 4.71 9.72
CA SER A 180 -14.96 3.35 9.20
C SER A 180 -16.19 2.55 9.57
N LYS A 181 -16.46 1.47 8.82
CA LYS A 181 -17.55 0.54 9.14
C LYS A 181 -17.00 -0.60 9.98
N THR A 182 -17.75 -1.04 10.99
CA THR A 182 -17.35 -2.19 11.81
C THR A 182 -17.22 -3.45 10.97
N PHE A 183 -16.26 -4.31 11.32
CA PHE A 183 -16.06 -5.58 10.63
C PHE A 183 -17.22 -6.52 10.97
N ALA A 184 -18.03 -6.88 9.99
CA ALA A 184 -19.17 -7.79 10.18
C ALA A 184 -18.77 -9.12 10.86
N PRO A 185 -17.66 -9.78 10.47
CA PRO A 185 -17.26 -11.04 11.10
C PRO A 185 -16.75 -10.90 12.53
N CYS A 186 -16.40 -9.69 12.97
CA CYS A 186 -15.97 -9.38 14.33
C CYS A 186 -17.12 -9.00 15.26
N GLN A 187 -18.36 -8.93 14.80
CA GLN A 187 -19.50 -8.54 15.64
C GLN A 187 -19.92 -9.70 16.55
N MET A 188 -19.58 -9.64 17.83
CA MET A 188 -19.69 -10.77 18.76
C MET A 188 -20.39 -10.44 20.08
N ALA A 189 -21.02 -9.26 20.24
CA ALA A 189 -21.53 -8.80 21.54
C ALA A 189 -22.60 -9.71 22.19
N ASN A 190 -23.28 -10.55 21.40
CA ASN A 190 -24.30 -11.47 21.89
C ASN A 190 -23.71 -12.80 22.42
N LYS A 191 -22.44 -13.10 22.14
CA LYS A 191 -21.74 -14.28 22.67
C LYS A 191 -20.98 -13.84 23.91
N GLN A 192 -21.37 -14.34 25.09
CA GLN A 192 -20.74 -14.08 26.39
C GLN A 192 -19.32 -14.66 26.50
N GLU A 193 -18.43 -14.32 25.58
CA GLU A 193 -17.04 -14.75 25.60
C GLU A 193 -16.14 -13.52 25.61
N VAL A 194 -16.02 -12.89 26.78
CA VAL A 194 -14.96 -11.91 27.09
C VAL A 194 -13.58 -12.44 26.65
N ARG A 195 -13.40 -13.78 26.66
CA ARG A 195 -12.21 -14.46 26.12
C ARG A 195 -11.99 -14.22 24.63
N GLN A 196 -13.02 -14.23 23.80
CA GLN A 196 -12.90 -14.00 22.35
C GLN A 196 -12.59 -12.54 22.03
N GLU A 197 -13.11 -11.59 22.81
CA GLU A 197 -12.77 -10.18 22.66
C GLU A 197 -11.29 -9.92 22.98
N ILE A 198 -10.80 -10.45 24.11
CA ILE A 198 -9.39 -10.34 24.49
C ILE A 198 -8.50 -11.02 23.44
N ASP A 199 -8.90 -12.19 22.98
CA ASP A 199 -8.17 -12.95 21.96
C ASP A 199 -8.02 -12.16 20.65
N VAL A 200 -9.09 -11.58 20.12
CA VAL A 200 -9.03 -10.75 18.90
C VAL A 200 -8.13 -9.53 19.09
N TYR A 201 -8.23 -8.85 20.23
CA TYR A 201 -7.42 -7.67 20.50
C TYR A 201 -5.92 -8.01 20.65
N THR A 202 -5.62 -9.03 21.46
CA THR A 202 -4.24 -9.50 21.65
C THR A 202 -3.66 -10.00 20.33
N TYR A 203 -4.43 -10.75 19.54
CA TYR A 203 -4.03 -11.19 18.22
C TYR A 203 -3.70 -10.00 17.30
N CYS A 204 -4.62 -9.05 17.12
CA CYS A 204 -4.39 -7.93 16.21
C CYS A 204 -3.15 -7.13 16.60
N THR A 205 -2.99 -6.83 17.89
CA THR A 205 -1.82 -6.07 18.37
C THR A 205 -0.51 -6.86 18.22
N SER A 206 -0.54 -8.19 18.29
CA SER A 206 0.64 -9.02 17.98
C SER A 206 0.96 -9.04 16.48
N ALA A 207 -0.02 -9.35 15.63
CA ALA A 207 0.15 -9.42 14.19
C ALA A 207 0.59 -8.06 13.58
N ALA A 208 -0.04 -6.97 14.02
CA ALA A 208 0.36 -5.62 13.61
C ALA A 208 1.80 -5.30 14.02
N ARG A 209 2.23 -5.71 15.22
CA ARG A 209 3.61 -5.49 15.68
C ARG A 209 4.63 -6.29 14.86
N GLU A 210 4.34 -7.56 14.60
CA GLU A 210 5.21 -8.42 13.78
C GLU A 210 5.37 -7.86 12.37
N MET A 211 4.25 -7.46 11.74
CA MET A 211 4.27 -6.82 10.41
C MET A 211 5.05 -5.50 10.41
N LEU A 212 4.83 -4.62 11.40
CA LEU A 212 5.56 -3.36 11.52
C LEU A 212 7.06 -3.59 11.73
N GLN A 213 7.44 -4.58 12.55
CA GLN A 213 8.84 -4.91 12.80
C GLN A 213 9.51 -5.44 11.51
N GLN A 214 8.84 -6.31 10.77
CA GLN A 214 9.36 -6.81 9.49
C GLN A 214 9.57 -5.69 8.48
N GLU A 215 8.63 -4.73 8.38
CA GLU A 215 8.77 -3.57 7.50
C GLU A 215 9.88 -2.62 7.98
N GLU A 216 10.06 -2.45 9.30
CA GLU A 216 11.17 -1.68 9.87
C GLU A 216 12.53 -2.30 9.54
N GLU A 217 12.69 -3.60 9.74
CA GLU A 217 13.92 -4.34 9.43
C GLU A 217 14.22 -4.30 7.93
N THR A 218 13.20 -4.45 7.09
CA THR A 218 13.33 -4.33 5.63
C THR A 218 13.77 -2.93 5.22
N LEU A 219 13.16 -1.89 5.82
CA LEU A 219 13.53 -0.50 5.54
C LEU A 219 14.95 -0.17 6.00
N LYS A 220 15.37 -0.66 7.18
CA LYS A 220 16.75 -0.52 7.68
C LYS A 220 17.74 -1.14 6.72
N MET A 221 17.51 -2.40 6.32
CA MET A 221 18.35 -3.10 5.37
C MET A 221 18.47 -2.32 4.05
N LEU A 222 17.38 -1.78 3.51
CA LEU A 222 17.41 -0.98 2.27
C LEU A 222 18.26 0.28 2.40
N VAL A 223 18.12 1.00 3.52
CA VAL A 223 18.89 2.22 3.79
C VAL A 223 20.37 1.93 4.02
N GLU A 224 20.68 0.89 4.80
CA GLU A 224 22.06 0.43 5.04
C GLU A 224 22.74 -0.03 3.76
N TYR A 225 22.01 -0.72 2.89
CA TYR A 225 22.49 -1.15 1.59
C TYR A 225 22.87 0.04 0.71
N ASP A 226 21.99 1.05 0.56
CA ASP A 226 22.28 2.25 -0.24
C ASP A 226 23.44 3.07 0.34
N ALA A 227 23.51 3.20 1.67
CA ALA A 227 24.63 3.85 2.34
C ALA A 227 25.95 3.11 2.08
N SER A 228 25.97 1.79 2.24
CA SER A 228 27.14 0.94 2.02
C SER A 228 27.61 0.98 0.57
N TYR A 229 26.67 0.93 -0.37
CA TYR A 229 26.95 1.05 -1.81
C TYR A 229 27.64 2.39 -2.13
N ARG A 230 27.14 3.50 -1.58
CA ARG A 230 27.76 4.82 -1.78
C ARG A 230 29.13 4.95 -1.14
N SER A 231 29.32 4.42 0.06
CA SER A 231 30.63 4.39 0.71
C SER A 231 31.65 3.59 -0.10
N LEU A 232 31.23 2.47 -0.71
CA LEU A 232 32.07 1.69 -1.59
C LEU A 232 32.48 2.48 -2.85
N LEU A 233 31.53 3.17 -3.49
CA LEU A 233 31.83 4.01 -4.66
C LEU A 233 32.78 5.17 -4.32
N GLN A 234 32.59 5.81 -3.17
CA GLN A 234 33.51 6.85 -2.68
C GLN A 234 34.91 6.30 -2.43
N PHE A 235 35.02 5.13 -1.79
CA PHE A 235 36.29 4.45 -1.59
C PHE A 235 36.97 4.12 -2.93
N ALA A 236 36.21 3.59 -3.90
CA ALA A 236 36.73 3.28 -5.23
C ALA A 236 37.30 4.52 -5.92
N GLY A 237 36.60 5.66 -5.87
CA GLY A 237 37.07 6.92 -6.45
C GLY A 237 38.35 7.45 -5.79
N VAL A 238 38.39 7.50 -4.45
CA VAL A 238 39.59 7.95 -3.70
C VAL A 238 40.77 7.00 -3.94
N PHE A 239 40.51 5.70 -4.07
CA PHE A 239 41.54 4.70 -4.32
C PHE A 239 42.11 4.78 -5.74
N ASP A 240 41.30 5.13 -6.73
CA ASP A 240 41.75 5.36 -8.11
C ASP A 240 42.66 6.60 -8.18
N GLU A 241 42.27 7.70 -7.55
CA GLU A 241 43.11 8.91 -7.43
C GLU A 241 44.45 8.61 -6.73
N PHE A 242 44.42 7.83 -5.64
CA PHE A 242 45.62 7.34 -4.97
C PHE A 242 46.52 6.49 -5.90
N LEU A 243 45.91 5.65 -6.74
CA LEU A 243 46.63 4.79 -7.70
C LEU A 243 47.26 5.57 -8.85
N GLU A 244 46.68 6.70 -9.26
CA GLU A 244 47.28 7.61 -10.25
C GLU A 244 48.54 8.29 -9.71
N GLU A 245 48.55 8.65 -8.42
CA GLU A 245 49.67 9.37 -7.80
C GLU A 245 50.80 8.42 -7.33
N PHE A 246 50.52 7.14 -7.11
CA PHE A 246 51.52 6.15 -6.69
C PHE A 246 52.39 5.62 -7.84
N ARG A 247 53.72 5.78 -7.74
CA ARG A 247 54.70 5.34 -8.76
C ARG A 247 54.62 3.82 -9.03
N TRP A 248 54.83 3.49 -10.31
CA TRP A 248 54.59 2.24 -11.05
C TRP A 248 54.96 0.89 -10.40
N THR A 249 55.80 0.86 -9.37
CA THR A 249 56.37 -0.38 -8.83
C THR A 249 55.46 -1.18 -7.88
N LEU A 250 54.37 -0.58 -7.37
CA LEU A 250 53.35 -1.25 -6.53
C LEU A 250 52.00 -1.46 -7.24
N ALA A 251 51.84 -0.96 -8.46
CA ALA A 251 50.54 -0.84 -9.11
C ALA A 251 49.95 -2.17 -9.64
N GLY A 252 50.75 -3.22 -9.86
CA GLY A 252 50.27 -4.47 -10.48
C GLY A 252 49.26 -5.24 -9.61
N ASN A 253 49.59 -5.44 -8.33
CA ASN A 253 48.70 -6.15 -7.40
C ASN A 253 47.53 -5.28 -6.92
N ILE A 254 47.75 -3.97 -6.81
CA ILE A 254 46.74 -3.02 -6.34
C ILE A 254 45.71 -2.70 -7.44
N ARG A 255 46.12 -2.59 -8.72
CA ARG A 255 45.16 -2.49 -9.84
C ARG A 255 44.28 -3.72 -9.96
N SER A 256 44.80 -4.91 -9.65
CA SER A 256 44.02 -6.15 -9.66
C SER A 256 42.92 -6.14 -8.58
N ALA A 257 43.21 -5.59 -7.40
CA ALA A 257 42.20 -5.37 -6.35
C ALA A 257 41.18 -4.27 -6.72
N ALA A 258 41.63 -3.18 -7.35
CA ALA A 258 40.74 -2.12 -7.85
C ALA A 258 39.78 -2.63 -8.93
N GLN A 259 40.23 -3.52 -9.83
CA GLN A 259 39.36 -4.17 -10.81
C GLN A 259 38.28 -5.05 -10.18
N ILE A 260 38.55 -5.67 -9.02
CA ILE A 260 37.54 -6.42 -8.26
C ILE A 260 36.50 -5.47 -7.66
N ILE A 261 36.91 -4.29 -7.18
CA ILE A 261 36.00 -3.24 -6.70
C ILE A 261 35.19 -2.63 -7.86
N GLY A 262 35.79 -2.44 -9.04
CA GLY A 262 35.06 -2.07 -10.26
C GLY A 262 34.05 -3.14 -10.70
N TRP A 263 34.28 -4.42 -10.37
CA TRP A 263 33.29 -5.48 -10.53
C TRP A 263 32.11 -5.36 -9.55
N LEU A 264 32.27 -4.69 -8.39
CA LEU A 264 31.15 -4.37 -7.50
C LEU A 264 30.21 -3.27 -8.04
N GLN A 265 30.60 -2.49 -9.07
CA GLN A 265 29.64 -1.64 -9.81
C GLN A 265 28.54 -2.45 -10.51
N ARG A 266 28.72 -3.77 -10.69
CA ARG A 266 27.67 -4.67 -11.20
C ARG A 266 26.71 -5.16 -10.13
N ILE A 267 26.87 -4.77 -8.87
CA ILE A 267 25.88 -5.11 -7.85
C ILE A 267 24.60 -4.32 -8.17
N PRO A 268 23.43 -4.98 -8.32
CA PRO A 268 22.20 -4.31 -8.68
C PRO A 268 21.82 -3.23 -7.66
N CYS A 269 21.62 -2.02 -8.17
CA CYS A 269 21.09 -0.90 -7.43
C CYS A 269 19.58 -1.07 -7.20
N PHE A 270 19.15 -1.33 -5.96
CA PHE A 270 17.74 -1.54 -5.63
C PHE A 270 16.96 -0.24 -5.40
N LEU A 271 17.65 0.90 -5.21
CA LEU A 271 17.02 2.21 -5.01
C LEU A 271 17.32 3.15 -6.17
N SER A 272 16.36 4.02 -6.52
CA SER A 272 16.57 5.07 -7.55
C SER A 272 17.65 6.09 -7.19
N SER A 273 18.14 6.07 -5.95
CA SER A 273 19.21 6.92 -5.44
C SER A 273 20.60 6.48 -5.89
N CYS A 274 20.75 5.26 -6.41
CA CYS A 274 22.03 4.69 -6.80
C CYS A 274 22.32 4.81 -8.32
N GLU A 275 21.67 5.73 -9.03
CA GLU A 275 21.88 5.93 -10.46
C GLU A 275 23.34 6.37 -10.73
N GLU A 276 24.09 5.54 -11.45
CA GLU A 276 25.36 5.92 -12.07
C GLU A 276 25.07 6.94 -13.19
N LEU A 277 25.59 8.16 -13.07
CA LEU A 277 25.60 9.13 -14.18
C LEU A 277 26.94 9.07 -14.91
N PRO A 278 26.98 9.32 -16.24
CA PRO A 278 25.99 10.11 -16.96
C PRO A 278 25.18 9.32 -18.00
N VAL A 279 23.85 9.39 -17.88
CA VAL A 279 22.98 9.24 -19.04
C VAL A 279 23.16 10.49 -19.89
N ASN A 280 23.54 10.31 -21.15
CA ASN A 280 23.58 11.38 -22.14
C ASN A 280 22.27 12.19 -22.07
N PHE A 281 22.41 13.51 -22.07
CA PHE A 281 21.30 14.45 -22.16
C PHE A 281 20.54 14.24 -23.47
N ASP A 282 19.54 13.36 -23.47
CA ASP A 282 18.43 13.44 -24.41
C ASP A 282 17.46 14.51 -23.88
N THR A 283 17.45 15.63 -24.60
CA THR A 283 16.89 16.94 -24.27
C THR A 283 15.35 17.04 -24.27
N ASN A 284 14.61 15.98 -23.90
CA ASN A 284 13.14 15.99 -24.00
C ASN A 284 12.35 15.57 -22.75
N LEU A 285 12.97 15.60 -21.56
CA LEU A 285 12.23 15.48 -20.30
C LEU A 285 12.20 16.84 -19.59
N PRO A 286 11.02 17.36 -19.19
CA PRO A 286 10.96 18.59 -18.40
C PRO A 286 11.67 18.36 -17.07
N GLY A 287 12.76 19.11 -16.86
CA GLY A 287 13.57 19.07 -15.65
C GLY A 287 12.79 19.47 -14.39
N PRO A 288 13.37 19.24 -13.22
CA PRO A 288 12.79 19.71 -11.96
C PRO A 288 12.66 21.23 -12.04
N ARG A 289 11.45 21.74 -11.78
CA ARG A 289 11.24 23.17 -11.64
C ARG A 289 12.07 23.66 -10.46
N ASP A 290 12.92 24.63 -10.76
CA ASP A 290 13.63 25.44 -9.79
C ASP A 290 12.68 26.01 -8.73
N GLU A 291 13.27 26.17 -7.56
CA GLU A 291 12.73 26.68 -6.32
C GLU A 291 11.86 27.92 -6.51
N ASP A 292 10.66 27.90 -5.94
CA ASP A 292 9.93 29.14 -5.68
C ASP A 292 10.73 29.97 -4.66
N PRO A 293 11.03 31.26 -4.93
CA PRO A 293 11.78 32.08 -4.01
C PRO A 293 10.94 32.37 -2.77
N VAL A 294 11.58 32.21 -1.61
CA VAL A 294 11.12 32.70 -0.31
C VAL A 294 10.70 34.17 -0.44
N SER A 295 9.39 34.43 -0.45
CA SER A 295 8.86 35.78 -0.33
C SER A 295 8.90 36.20 1.14
N SER A 296 10.00 36.79 1.56
CA SER A 296 10.06 37.63 2.75
C SER A 296 9.26 38.91 2.49
N SER A 297 8.03 39.00 2.97
CA SER A 297 7.32 40.27 3.10
C SER A 297 7.15 40.60 4.58
N SER A 298 8.11 41.37 5.10
CA SER A 298 7.91 42.24 6.25
C SER A 298 6.87 43.31 5.90
N ALA A 299 5.73 43.32 6.57
CA ALA A 299 4.86 44.49 6.63
C ALA A 299 4.40 44.68 8.07
N ALA A 300 4.74 45.87 8.56
CA ALA A 300 4.64 46.30 9.93
C ALA A 300 3.19 46.45 10.43
N SER A 301 3.08 46.25 11.74
CA SER A 301 2.11 46.86 12.64
C SER A 301 1.66 48.28 12.26
N SER A 302 0.35 48.50 12.18
CA SER A 302 -0.29 49.76 12.58
C SER A 302 -1.74 49.53 13.04
N ALA A 303 -1.90 49.77 14.33
CA ALA A 303 -3.04 50.17 15.16
C ALA A 303 -4.48 50.30 14.58
N ALA A 304 -5.42 49.84 15.42
CA ALA A 304 -6.52 50.60 16.01
C ALA A 304 -7.97 50.22 15.63
N SER A 305 -8.69 49.83 16.69
CA SER A 305 -10.06 50.21 17.06
C SER A 305 -11.22 49.78 16.16
N SER A 306 -12.05 48.87 16.66
CA SER A 306 -13.33 49.26 17.28
C SER A 306 -14.02 48.05 17.93
N ALA A 307 -14.29 48.21 19.22
CA ALA A 307 -15.24 47.41 19.96
C ALA A 307 -16.67 47.79 19.55
N ALA A 308 -17.57 46.82 19.50
CA ALA A 308 -18.99 47.06 19.76
C ALA A 308 -19.63 45.79 20.33
N SER A 309 -19.94 45.89 21.61
CA SER A 309 -20.84 45.09 22.43
C SER A 309 -22.14 44.67 21.74
N SER A 310 -22.66 43.49 22.04
CA SER A 310 -23.87 43.38 22.88
C SER A 310 -24.20 41.93 23.22
N SER A 311 -24.23 41.69 24.52
CA SER A 311 -24.87 40.58 25.23
C SER A 311 -26.40 40.66 25.10
N HIS A 312 -27.07 39.50 25.07
CA HIS A 312 -28.36 39.35 25.74
C HIS A 312 -28.30 38.17 26.69
N SER A 313 -28.85 38.42 27.88
CA SER A 313 -29.29 37.47 28.89
C SER A 313 -30.17 36.37 28.30
#